data_AF-A0A9N9VLF3-F1
#
_entry.id   AF-A0A9N9VLF3-F1
#
_cell.length_a   1.000
_cell.length_b   1.000
_cell.length_c   1.000
_cell.angle_alpha   90.00
_cell.angle_beta   90.00
_cell.angle_gamma   90.00
#
_symmetry.space_group_name_H-M   'P 1'
#
loop_
_entity.id
_entity.type
_entity.pdbx_description
1 polymer ?
#
loop_
_entity_poly.entity_id
_entity_poly.type
_entity_poly.pdbx_seq_one_letter_code
_entity_poly.pdbx_strand_id
1 'polypeptide(L)'
;MAPLNSLPLELQVEIITNLDPIGLISLSQTSKYFRNFIDPKKREFVERLLQLELTEEFGGPAFEYRARYFNELKLVWANEPWQAIRWACCGCMRLLSHAHFDNRSLHRLELRKPSSGSSVKTLTTWRVTLRGKHWSSREQRSISDEERSRRKRYQIAESYSPHDPFDLSNIHFNLEALRKELGFDGFDDLDEAQFRELSPEDRLQIFDRNIASVESERCGLKRHLRRCNECKYQGNQIRRETAGRGGIPIVPIQTSRKMRRTPMLYRFFPNYWAGLRNGRPPTDELRLEEAVRVFYNDWTLHMARCPGCERWQEVRAFRIGVGIQRWRPAPGFIAGGAHGETVNITEAFLDGIRCNACFAQAHGREELAAALSSWFFRLLAKHQSELERDALWGWGKIAELLPSFPSETQPAVESILWFASVESQGYKMFPPAASKL
;
A
#
# COMPACT_ATOMS: atom_id res chain seq x y z
N MET A 1 -13.35 -47.21 22.09
CA MET A 1 -12.15 -46.45 21.67
C MET A 1 -11.37 -46.09 22.91
N ALA A 2 -10.07 -46.41 22.96
CA ALA A 2 -9.23 -45.97 24.07
C ALA A 2 -9.03 -44.44 23.98
N PRO A 3 -9.16 -43.70 25.08
CA PRO A 3 -9.03 -42.25 25.07
C PRO A 3 -7.55 -41.86 24.85
N LEU A 4 -7.30 -40.77 24.11
CA LEU A 4 -5.94 -40.38 23.70
C LEU A 4 -4.95 -40.25 24.87
N ASN A 5 -5.43 -39.88 26.06
CA ASN A 5 -4.63 -39.72 27.28
C ASN A 5 -4.18 -41.06 27.90
N SER A 6 -4.71 -42.19 27.43
CA SER A 6 -4.31 -43.54 27.87
C SER A 6 -3.20 -44.15 27.02
N LEU A 7 -2.77 -43.47 25.95
CA LEU A 7 -1.68 -43.94 25.10
C LEU A 7 -0.32 -43.66 25.77
N PRO A 8 0.72 -44.44 25.46
CA PRO A 8 2.11 -44.07 25.77
C PRO A 8 2.44 -42.65 25.31
N LEU A 9 3.28 -41.96 26.09
CA LEU A 9 3.64 -40.56 25.88
C LEU A 9 4.17 -40.31 24.47
N GLU A 10 4.97 -41.23 23.94
CA GLU A 10 5.60 -41.16 22.63
C GLU A 10 4.54 -41.15 21.51
N LEU A 11 3.49 -41.96 21.64
CA LEU A 11 2.38 -42.01 20.69
C LEU A 11 1.48 -40.77 20.82
N GLN A 12 1.30 -40.25 22.03
CA GLN A 12 0.59 -38.98 22.22
C GLN A 12 1.32 -37.82 21.54
N VAL A 13 2.65 -37.75 21.69
CA VAL A 13 3.49 -36.75 21.02
C VAL A 13 3.37 -36.88 19.51
N GLU A 14 3.49 -38.08 18.95
CA GLU A 14 3.40 -38.32 17.51
C GLU A 14 2.02 -37.96 16.93
N ILE A 15 0.94 -38.24 17.66
CA ILE A 15 -0.41 -37.85 17.21
C ILE A 15 -0.54 -36.32 17.26
N ILE A 16 -0.09 -35.70 18.34
CA ILE A 16 -0.21 -34.25 18.57
C ILE A 16 0.64 -33.45 17.57
N THR A 17 1.82 -33.94 17.16
CA THR A 17 2.66 -33.29 16.14
C THR A 17 2.03 -33.32 14.74
N ASN A 18 1.12 -34.27 14.49
CA ASN A 18 0.38 -34.40 13.23
C ASN A 18 -0.96 -33.66 13.23
N LEU A 19 -1.39 -33.09 14.36
CA LEU A 19 -2.58 -32.26 14.40
C LEU A 19 -2.33 -30.89 13.77
N ASP A 20 -3.30 -30.43 13.01
CA ASP A 20 -3.32 -29.05 12.54
C ASP A 20 -3.54 -28.08 13.73
N PRO A 21 -3.24 -26.78 13.55
CA PRO A 21 -3.49 -25.75 14.55
C PRO A 21 -4.86 -25.78 15.24
N ILE A 22 -5.92 -26.08 14.48
CA ILE A 22 -7.30 -26.06 14.95
C ILE A 22 -7.52 -27.28 15.85
N GLY A 23 -7.12 -28.46 15.41
CA GLY A 23 -7.12 -29.70 16.17
C GLY A 23 -6.34 -29.59 17.47
N LEU A 24 -5.18 -28.91 17.48
CA LEU A 24 -4.42 -28.64 18.70
C LEU A 24 -5.15 -27.73 19.69
N ILE A 25 -5.87 -26.69 19.23
CA ILE A 25 -6.66 -25.82 20.12
C ILE A 25 -7.81 -26.61 20.71
N SER A 26 -8.58 -27.29 19.86
CA SER A 26 -9.70 -28.13 20.28
C SER A 26 -9.24 -29.18 21.30
N LEU A 27 -8.11 -29.86 21.04
CA LEU A 27 -7.53 -30.82 21.96
C LEU A 27 -7.12 -30.19 23.30
N SER A 28 -6.46 -29.03 23.30
CA SER A 28 -6.09 -28.29 24.52
C SER A 28 -7.30 -27.81 25.34
N GLN A 29 -8.46 -27.67 24.70
CA GLN A 29 -9.71 -27.28 25.36
C GLN A 29 -10.48 -28.49 25.91
N THR A 30 -10.27 -29.70 25.37
CA THR A 30 -11.00 -30.91 25.78
C THR A 30 -10.69 -31.37 27.22
N SER A 31 -9.48 -31.15 27.73
CA SER A 31 -9.15 -31.55 29.10
C SER A 31 -8.02 -30.71 29.71
N LYS A 32 -7.99 -30.64 31.05
CA LYS A 32 -6.90 -30.00 31.80
C LYS A 32 -5.54 -30.69 31.54
N TYR A 33 -5.56 -32.01 31.33
CA TYR A 33 -4.37 -32.77 30.97
C TYR A 33 -3.78 -32.28 29.65
N PHE A 34 -4.57 -32.25 28.57
CA PHE A 34 -4.08 -31.80 27.26
C PHE A 34 -3.75 -30.31 27.24
N ARG A 35 -4.44 -29.48 28.03
CA ARG A 35 -4.09 -28.08 28.20
C ARG A 35 -2.69 -27.89 28.77
N ASN A 36 -2.36 -28.65 29.82
CA ASN A 36 -1.05 -28.60 30.46
C ASN A 36 0.02 -29.31 29.62
N PHE A 37 -0.36 -30.36 28.89
CA PHE A 37 0.53 -31.14 28.04
C PHE A 37 0.95 -30.37 26.79
N ILE A 38 0.00 -29.67 26.16
CA ILE A 38 0.26 -28.82 25.00
C ILE A 38 0.87 -27.48 25.42
N ASP A 39 0.53 -26.98 26.61
CA ASP A 39 0.90 -25.65 27.15
C ASP A 39 1.23 -24.62 26.05
N PRO A 40 0.21 -24.19 25.29
CA PRO A 40 0.45 -23.44 24.08
C PRO A 40 1.11 -22.10 24.43
N LYS A 41 2.43 -22.04 24.24
CA LYS A 41 3.18 -20.80 24.43
C LYS A 41 2.62 -19.77 23.45
N LYS A 42 2.77 -18.48 23.78
CA LYS A 42 2.38 -17.38 22.88
C LYS A 42 2.86 -17.58 21.44
N ARG A 43 4.03 -18.20 21.26
CA ARG A 43 4.60 -18.55 19.94
C ARG A 43 3.71 -19.50 19.14
N GLU A 44 3.17 -20.54 19.78
CA GLU A 44 2.30 -21.50 19.10
C GLU A 44 0.99 -20.85 18.68
N PHE A 45 0.35 -20.06 19.54
CA PHE A 45 -0.85 -19.32 19.15
C PHE A 45 -0.58 -18.39 17.96
N VAL A 46 0.60 -17.76 17.91
CA VAL A 46 1.02 -16.92 16.78
C VAL A 46 1.11 -17.74 15.51
N GLU A 47 1.78 -18.88 15.53
CA GLU A 47 1.92 -19.77 14.36
C GLU A 47 0.55 -20.28 13.87
N ARG A 48 -0.34 -20.65 14.79
CA ARG A 48 -1.70 -21.07 14.49
C ARG A 48 -2.51 -19.97 13.81
N LEU A 49 -2.46 -18.74 14.34
CA LEU A 49 -3.10 -17.58 13.72
C LEU A 49 -2.55 -17.29 12.31
N LEU A 50 -1.24 -17.49 12.10
CA LEU A 50 -0.61 -17.31 10.80
C LEU A 50 -0.96 -18.40 9.78
N GLN A 51 -1.36 -19.59 10.24
CA GLN A 51 -1.88 -20.64 9.38
C GLN A 51 -3.34 -20.39 9.02
N LEU A 52 -4.18 -19.97 9.98
CA LEU A 52 -5.56 -19.53 9.72
C LEU A 52 -5.61 -18.34 8.74
N GLU A 53 -4.61 -17.47 8.76
CA GLU A 53 -4.50 -16.40 7.77
C GLU A 53 -4.39 -16.91 6.31
N LEU A 54 -3.90 -18.14 6.11
CA LEU A 54 -3.66 -18.71 4.79
C LEU A 54 -4.81 -19.54 4.25
N THR A 55 -5.78 -19.91 5.09
CA THR A 55 -6.98 -20.61 4.64
C THR A 55 -7.97 -19.61 4.06
N GLU A 56 -8.62 -19.96 2.96
CA GLU A 56 -9.52 -19.01 2.26
C GLU A 56 -10.74 -18.64 3.12
N GLU A 57 -11.27 -19.60 3.88
CA GLU A 57 -12.40 -19.42 4.80
C GLU A 57 -12.19 -18.28 5.82
N PHE A 58 -10.98 -18.17 6.39
CA PHE A 58 -10.69 -17.21 7.44
C PHE A 58 -9.83 -16.04 6.97
N GLY A 59 -8.86 -16.33 6.10
CA GLY A 59 -7.89 -15.40 5.52
C GLY A 59 -8.40 -14.62 4.33
N GLY A 60 -9.51 -15.03 3.73
CA GLY A 60 -10.01 -14.49 2.46
C GLY A 60 -9.27 -15.06 1.24
N PRO A 61 -9.62 -14.58 0.04
CA PRO A 61 -9.15 -15.16 -1.22
C PRO A 61 -7.63 -15.14 -1.35
N ALA A 62 -7.09 -16.15 -2.04
CA ALA A 62 -5.68 -16.17 -2.39
C ALA A 62 -5.34 -14.95 -3.26
N PHE A 63 -4.30 -14.22 -2.88
CA PHE A 63 -3.86 -13.03 -3.58
C PHE A 63 -2.51 -13.27 -4.22
N GLU A 64 -2.47 -13.27 -5.55
CA GLU A 64 -1.21 -13.31 -6.28
C GLU A 64 -0.58 -11.91 -6.27
N TYR A 65 0.44 -11.74 -5.44
CA TYR A 65 1.20 -10.50 -5.38
C TYR A 65 2.19 -10.47 -6.55
N ARG A 66 2.08 -9.46 -7.42
CA ARG A 66 3.10 -9.16 -8.42
C ARG A 66 3.85 -7.88 -8.04
N ALA A 67 5.10 -8.02 -7.64
CA ALA A 67 5.95 -6.93 -7.14
C ALA A 67 6.05 -5.75 -8.14
N ARG A 68 6.30 -6.07 -9.42
CA ARG A 68 6.48 -5.10 -10.51
C ARG A 68 5.21 -4.31 -10.83
N TYR A 69 4.08 -4.99 -10.93
CA TYR A 69 2.80 -4.41 -11.37
C TYR A 69 2.03 -3.73 -10.23
N PHE A 70 2.61 -3.59 -9.03
CA PHE A 70 1.89 -3.04 -7.88
C PHE A 70 1.31 -1.63 -8.13
N ASN A 71 2.04 -0.80 -8.86
CA ASN A 71 1.59 0.55 -9.25
C ASN A 71 0.68 0.54 -10.50
N GLU A 72 0.74 -0.53 -11.30
CA GLU A 72 -0.03 -0.70 -12.54
C GLU A 72 -1.34 -1.47 -12.35
N LEU A 73 -1.50 -2.12 -11.20
CA LEU A 73 -2.72 -2.77 -10.74
C LEU A 73 -3.80 -1.70 -10.50
N LYS A 74 -4.43 -1.29 -11.62
CA LYS A 74 -5.64 -0.47 -11.69
C LYS A 74 -6.61 -0.97 -10.61
N LEU A 75 -6.89 -0.12 -9.64
CA LEU A 75 -8.07 -0.22 -8.78
C LEU A 75 -8.27 -1.55 -8.01
N VAL A 76 -7.20 -2.29 -7.67
CA VAL A 76 -7.29 -3.51 -6.81
C VAL A 76 -7.92 -3.24 -5.44
N TRP A 77 -8.11 -1.98 -5.06
CA TRP A 77 -8.48 -1.57 -3.71
C TRP A 77 -9.98 -1.26 -3.55
N ALA A 78 -10.69 -1.06 -4.67
CA ALA A 78 -12.15 -1.19 -4.74
C ALA A 78 -12.55 -2.62 -5.13
N ASN A 79 -11.57 -3.48 -5.46
CA ASN A 79 -11.80 -4.88 -5.77
C ASN A 79 -12.26 -5.60 -4.51
N GLU A 80 -13.47 -6.15 -4.54
CA GLU A 80 -14.08 -6.89 -3.43
C GLU A 80 -13.16 -7.98 -2.83
N PRO A 81 -12.41 -8.76 -3.64
CA PRO A 81 -11.46 -9.74 -3.12
C PRO A 81 -10.40 -9.13 -2.20
N TRP A 82 -9.86 -7.95 -2.53
CA TRP A 82 -8.86 -7.31 -1.67
C TRP A 82 -9.44 -6.88 -0.31
N GLN A 83 -10.66 -6.35 -0.32
CA GLN A 83 -11.37 -5.99 0.90
C GLN A 83 -11.77 -7.21 1.73
N ALA A 84 -11.94 -8.37 1.09
CA ALA A 84 -12.21 -9.64 1.75
C ALA A 84 -10.96 -10.23 2.45
N ILE A 85 -9.75 -9.95 1.98
CA ILE A 85 -8.51 -10.47 2.59
C ILE A 85 -8.39 -10.01 4.06
N ARG A 86 -8.05 -10.97 4.91
CA ARG A 86 -7.77 -10.78 6.34
C ARG A 86 -6.31 -11.08 6.64
N TRP A 87 -5.76 -10.30 7.56
CA TRP A 87 -4.35 -10.31 7.93
C TRP A 87 -4.20 -10.56 9.43
N ALA A 88 -3.28 -11.44 9.81
CA ALA A 88 -3.08 -11.80 11.21
C ALA A 88 -2.27 -10.74 11.97
N CYS A 89 -2.87 -10.16 13.01
CA CYS A 89 -2.13 -9.35 13.99
C CYS A 89 -1.70 -10.23 15.16
N CYS A 90 -0.39 -10.45 15.32
CA CYS A 90 0.13 -11.28 16.41
C CYS A 90 0.32 -10.51 17.73
N GLY A 91 -0.23 -9.30 17.82
CA GLY A 91 -0.34 -8.51 19.06
C GLY A 91 -1.66 -8.80 19.76
N CYS A 92 -2.77 -8.45 19.09
CA CYS A 92 -4.13 -8.69 19.60
C CYS A 92 -4.70 -10.07 19.25
N MET A 93 -3.94 -10.88 18.51
CA MET A 93 -4.31 -12.24 18.11
C MET A 93 -5.61 -12.33 17.28
N ARG A 94 -5.80 -11.39 16.35
CA ARG A 94 -6.99 -11.31 15.49
C ARG A 94 -6.63 -11.29 14.02
N LEU A 95 -7.52 -11.83 13.19
CA LEU A 95 -7.56 -11.62 11.75
C LEU A 95 -8.31 -10.31 11.48
N LEU A 96 -7.64 -9.35 10.83
CA LEU A 96 -8.16 -8.00 10.61
C LEU A 96 -8.04 -7.62 9.13
N SER A 97 -8.90 -6.73 8.64
CA SER A 97 -8.77 -6.21 7.28
C SER A 97 -7.49 -5.38 7.11
N HIS A 98 -7.02 -5.20 5.87
CA HIS A 98 -5.84 -4.37 5.56
C HIS A 98 -5.92 -2.97 6.15
N ALA A 99 -7.12 -2.40 6.27
CA ALA A 99 -7.37 -1.07 6.86
C ALA A 99 -6.84 -0.92 8.31
N HIS A 100 -6.63 -2.01 9.04
CA HIS A 100 -6.10 -1.97 10.40
C HIS A 100 -4.57 -1.90 10.46
N PHE A 101 -3.88 -1.97 9.33
CA PHE A 101 -2.42 -2.03 9.24
C PHE A 101 -1.85 -0.84 8.49
N ASP A 102 -0.53 -0.68 8.61
CA ASP A 102 0.28 0.07 7.67
C ASP A 102 0.44 -0.81 6.43
N ASN A 103 -0.24 -0.47 5.32
CA ASN A 103 -0.21 -1.29 4.12
C ASN A 103 1.20 -1.41 3.54
N ARG A 104 2.05 -0.38 3.67
CA ARG A 104 3.48 -0.51 3.32
C ARG A 104 4.12 -1.67 4.08
N SER A 105 3.77 -1.87 5.35
CA SER A 105 4.24 -3.01 6.12
C SER A 105 3.65 -4.34 5.64
N LEU A 106 2.39 -4.38 5.20
CA LEU A 106 1.77 -5.58 4.60
C LEU A 106 2.40 -5.98 3.27
N HIS A 107 2.99 -5.04 2.52
CA HIS A 107 3.67 -5.33 1.26
C HIS A 107 5.14 -5.70 1.41
N ARG A 108 5.73 -5.49 2.60
CA ARG A 108 7.12 -5.94 2.81
C ARG A 108 7.18 -7.44 2.63
N LEU A 109 8.12 -7.89 1.81
CA LEU A 109 8.35 -9.30 1.48
C LEU A 109 8.25 -10.21 2.71
N GLU A 110 8.91 -9.84 3.81
CA GLU A 110 8.96 -10.66 5.03
C GLU A 110 7.64 -10.69 5.84
N LEU A 111 6.73 -9.73 5.65
CA LEU A 111 5.50 -9.55 6.44
C LEU A 111 4.21 -9.86 5.66
N ARG A 112 4.31 -9.95 4.33
CA ARG A 112 3.17 -10.25 3.45
C ARG A 112 2.79 -11.74 3.52
N LYS A 113 1.63 -12.12 2.95
CA LYS A 113 1.23 -13.52 2.87
C LYS A 113 2.10 -14.27 1.85
N PRO A 114 2.62 -15.48 2.18
CA PRO A 114 3.29 -16.35 1.22
C PRO A 114 2.40 -16.68 0.02
N SER A 115 3.02 -16.80 -1.15
CA SER A 115 2.36 -17.30 -2.35
C SER A 115 2.01 -18.79 -2.22
N SER A 116 1.07 -19.26 -3.05
CA SER A 116 0.53 -20.62 -3.01
C SER A 116 1.60 -21.73 -3.17
N GLY A 117 2.79 -21.41 -3.70
CA GLY A 117 3.91 -22.35 -3.83
C GLY A 117 5.07 -22.17 -2.84
N SER A 118 4.98 -21.23 -1.89
CA SER A 118 6.10 -20.95 -0.97
C SER A 118 6.27 -22.00 0.13
N SER A 119 7.52 -22.35 0.44
CA SER A 119 7.91 -23.27 1.52
C SER A 119 7.67 -22.68 2.93
N VAL A 120 7.39 -21.37 3.03
CA VAL A 120 7.18 -20.62 4.28
C VAL A 120 5.75 -20.80 4.85
N LYS A 121 4.90 -21.59 4.21
CA LYS A 121 3.54 -21.90 4.66
C LYS A 121 3.50 -22.58 6.04
N THR A 122 4.54 -23.35 6.37
CA THR A 122 4.57 -24.21 7.57
C THR A 122 5.67 -23.78 8.54
N LEU A 123 5.57 -22.55 9.07
CA LEU A 123 6.34 -22.16 10.25
C LEU A 123 5.64 -22.74 11.49
N THR A 124 5.93 -24.00 11.83
CA THR A 124 5.61 -24.55 13.16
C THR A 124 6.88 -24.69 13.99
N THR A 125 6.82 -24.31 15.26
CA THR A 125 7.82 -24.57 16.31
C THR A 125 8.18 -26.01 16.46
N TRP A 126 7.28 -26.90 16.04
CA TRP A 126 7.40 -28.34 16.14
C TRP A 126 8.40 -28.92 15.13
N ARG A 127 8.80 -28.14 14.11
CA ARG A 127 10.07 -28.41 13.42
C ARG A 127 11.20 -27.73 14.18
N VAL A 128 12.24 -28.51 14.49
CA VAL A 128 13.51 -28.02 15.04
C VAL A 128 14.05 -26.93 14.12
N THR A 129 13.74 -25.68 14.43
CA THR A 129 14.45 -24.55 13.83
C THR A 129 15.88 -24.64 14.35
N LEU A 130 16.87 -24.47 13.47
CA LEU A 130 18.31 -24.35 13.80
C LEU A 130 18.66 -23.23 14.80
N ARG A 131 17.67 -22.61 15.45
CA ARG A 131 17.82 -21.65 16.54
C ARG A 131 18.32 -22.39 17.78
N GLY A 132 19.62 -22.32 17.97
CA GLY A 132 20.39 -23.02 18.98
C GLY A 132 21.84 -23.24 18.54
N LYS A 133 22.12 -23.19 17.22
CA LYS A 133 23.49 -23.16 16.71
C LYS A 133 24.13 -21.81 17.05
N HIS A 134 25.20 -21.85 17.84
CA HIS A 134 26.10 -20.71 18.00
C HIS A 134 26.88 -20.57 16.69
N TRP A 135 26.56 -19.55 15.91
CA TRP A 135 27.28 -19.22 14.68
C TRP A 135 28.53 -18.43 15.03
N SER A 136 29.67 -18.81 14.46
CA SER A 136 30.89 -18.02 14.53
C SER A 136 30.70 -16.64 13.87
N SER A 137 31.53 -15.67 14.26
CA SER A 137 31.49 -14.32 13.67
C SER A 137 31.65 -14.33 12.14
N ARG A 138 32.38 -15.31 11.59
CA ARG A 138 32.59 -15.48 10.14
C ARG A 138 31.32 -15.96 9.45
N GLU A 139 30.64 -16.95 10.02
CA GLU A 139 29.37 -17.45 9.47
C GLU A 139 28.25 -16.39 9.58
N GLN A 140 28.21 -15.63 10.67
CA GLN A 140 27.27 -14.51 10.81
C GLN A 140 27.47 -13.44 9.73
N ARG A 141 28.73 -13.12 9.40
CA ARG A 141 29.06 -12.22 8.28
C ARG A 141 28.61 -12.80 6.94
N SER A 142 28.92 -14.06 6.67
CA SER A 142 28.48 -14.75 5.44
C SER A 142 26.96 -14.70 5.25
N ILE A 143 26.19 -15.04 6.30
CA ILE A 143 24.72 -14.99 6.26
C ILE A 143 24.23 -13.55 6.02
N SER A 144 24.88 -12.56 6.65
CA SER A 144 24.56 -11.14 6.47
C SER A 144 24.83 -10.65 5.05
N ASP A 145 25.94 -11.09 4.46
CA ASP A 145 26.34 -10.72 3.09
C ASP A 145 25.43 -11.39 2.06
N GLU A 146 25.11 -12.68 2.21
CA GLU A 146 24.11 -13.35 1.37
C GLU A 146 22.74 -12.67 1.46
N GLU A 147 22.30 -12.31 2.66
CA GLU A 147 21.04 -11.59 2.86
C GLU A 147 21.05 -10.21 2.19
N ARG A 148 22.20 -9.51 2.20
CA ARG A 148 22.37 -8.24 1.50
C ARG A 148 22.32 -8.43 -0.02
N SER A 149 23.01 -9.44 -0.55
CA SER A 149 22.98 -9.78 -1.98
C SER A 149 21.57 -10.15 -2.44
N ARG A 150 20.85 -11.00 -1.70
CA ARG A 150 19.45 -11.36 -1.99
C ARG A 150 18.52 -10.13 -2.03
N ARG A 151 18.66 -9.20 -1.07
CA ARG A 151 17.86 -7.95 -1.07
C ARG A 151 18.15 -7.09 -2.28
N LYS A 152 19.42 -6.95 -2.66
CA LYS A 152 19.84 -6.18 -3.82
C LYS A 152 19.36 -6.84 -5.12
N ARG A 153 19.43 -8.18 -5.23
CA ARG A 153 18.82 -8.97 -6.33
C ARG A 153 17.33 -8.68 -6.47
N TYR A 154 16.56 -8.80 -5.38
CA TYR A 154 15.13 -8.52 -5.39
C TYR A 154 14.82 -7.07 -5.80
N GLN A 155 15.54 -6.09 -5.24
CA GLN A 155 15.33 -4.68 -5.55
C GLN A 155 15.59 -4.37 -7.03
N ILE A 156 16.69 -4.88 -7.60
CA ILE A 156 17.02 -4.68 -9.02
C ILE A 156 15.97 -5.34 -9.92
N ALA A 157 15.56 -6.56 -9.58
CA ALA A 157 14.57 -7.28 -10.38
C ALA A 157 13.18 -6.62 -10.36
N GLU A 158 12.77 -6.12 -9.19
CA GLU A 158 11.51 -5.39 -8.99
C GLU A 158 11.52 -4.02 -9.70
N SER A 159 12.66 -3.33 -9.76
CA SER A 159 12.75 -1.99 -10.36
C SER A 159 12.86 -1.99 -11.89
N TYR A 160 13.22 -3.11 -12.52
CA TYR A 160 13.42 -3.16 -13.96
C TYR A 160 12.15 -2.75 -14.73
N SER A 161 12.29 -1.88 -15.73
CA SER A 161 11.21 -1.49 -16.63
C SER A 161 11.65 -1.68 -18.09
N PRO A 162 10.94 -2.49 -18.88
CA PRO A 162 11.28 -2.69 -20.30
C PRO A 162 11.07 -1.45 -21.16
N HIS A 163 10.28 -0.48 -20.67
CA HIS A 163 9.87 0.71 -21.43
C HIS A 163 10.60 1.99 -21.00
N ASP A 164 11.50 1.91 -20.02
CA ASP A 164 12.27 3.07 -19.59
C ASP A 164 13.65 3.07 -20.27
N PRO A 165 13.89 3.96 -21.26
CA PRO A 165 15.17 4.05 -21.96
C PRO A 165 16.33 4.47 -21.04
N PHE A 166 16.04 5.07 -19.88
CA PHE A 166 17.05 5.42 -18.88
C PHE A 166 17.45 4.25 -17.98
N ASP A 167 16.66 3.17 -17.94
CA ASP A 167 16.90 2.03 -17.05
C ASP A 167 18.03 1.12 -17.59
N LEU A 168 18.14 1.02 -18.93
CA LEU A 168 19.26 0.33 -19.59
C LEU A 168 20.60 1.09 -19.48
N SER A 169 20.56 2.40 -19.22
CA SER A 169 21.75 3.27 -19.13
C SER A 169 22.17 3.61 -17.70
N ASN A 170 21.23 3.66 -16.73
CA ASN A 170 21.52 3.90 -15.31
C ASN A 170 21.68 2.62 -14.48
N ILE A 171 21.12 1.49 -14.91
CA ILE A 171 21.53 0.23 -14.31
C ILE A 171 22.89 -0.10 -14.93
N HIS A 172 23.96 0.03 -14.14
CA HIS A 172 25.26 -0.55 -14.42
C HIS A 172 25.13 -2.08 -14.53
N PHE A 173 24.54 -2.58 -15.62
CA PHE A 173 24.36 -3.98 -15.97
C PHE A 173 25.70 -4.56 -16.41
N ASN A 174 26.64 -4.69 -15.49
CA ASN A 174 27.60 -5.76 -15.65
C ASN A 174 26.83 -7.07 -15.35
N LEU A 175 26.39 -7.76 -16.40
CA LEU A 175 25.68 -9.05 -16.29
C LEU A 175 26.50 -10.05 -15.48
N GLU A 176 27.82 -9.99 -15.59
CA GLU A 176 28.75 -10.80 -14.80
C GLU A 176 28.68 -10.45 -13.30
N ALA A 177 28.57 -9.16 -12.95
CA ALA A 177 28.38 -8.74 -11.56
C ALA A 177 27.00 -9.17 -11.02
N LEU A 178 25.94 -9.09 -11.82
CA LEU A 178 24.61 -9.59 -11.42
C LEU A 178 24.63 -11.10 -11.18
N ARG A 179 25.31 -11.85 -12.06
CA ARG A 179 25.45 -13.30 -11.93
C ARG A 179 26.33 -13.69 -10.74
N LYS A 180 27.56 -13.17 -10.66
CA LYS A 180 28.57 -13.58 -9.68
C LYS A 180 28.36 -12.99 -8.28
N GLU A 181 27.97 -11.72 -8.18
CA GLU A 181 27.86 -11.04 -6.88
C GLU A 181 26.47 -11.15 -6.26
N LEU A 182 25.43 -11.18 -7.10
CA LEU A 182 24.03 -11.16 -6.66
C LEU A 182 23.30 -12.48 -6.92
N GLY A 183 23.90 -13.41 -7.65
CA GLY A 183 23.34 -14.73 -7.93
C GLY A 183 22.06 -14.65 -8.75
N PHE A 184 22.01 -13.79 -9.77
CA PHE A 184 20.88 -13.79 -10.70
C PHE A 184 20.88 -15.05 -11.57
N ASP A 185 19.71 -15.66 -11.70
CA ASP A 185 19.49 -16.83 -12.56
C ASP A 185 18.96 -16.39 -13.93
N GLY A 186 19.35 -17.10 -15.00
CA GLY A 186 18.83 -16.84 -16.36
C GLY A 186 19.69 -15.92 -17.22
N PHE A 187 20.90 -15.58 -16.76
CA PHE A 187 21.95 -14.90 -17.55
C PHE A 187 23.11 -15.83 -17.93
N ASP A 188 23.01 -17.12 -17.62
CA ASP A 188 24.16 -18.03 -17.63
C ASP A 188 24.84 -18.19 -19.00
N ASP A 189 24.10 -17.93 -20.08
CA ASP A 189 24.51 -18.07 -21.48
C ASP A 189 24.33 -16.76 -22.30
N LEU A 190 24.15 -15.61 -21.64
CA LEU A 190 23.89 -14.33 -22.31
C LEU A 190 25.01 -13.33 -22.04
N ASP A 191 25.60 -12.80 -23.10
CA ASP A 191 26.40 -11.59 -23.04
C ASP A 191 25.53 -10.32 -23.12
N GLU A 192 26.15 -9.15 -22.96
CA GLU A 192 25.43 -7.87 -22.99
C GLU A 192 24.75 -7.58 -24.33
N ALA A 193 25.33 -8.03 -25.45
CA ALA A 193 24.78 -7.80 -26.77
C ALA A 193 23.54 -8.70 -26.99
N GLN A 194 23.66 -9.98 -26.66
CA GLN A 194 22.57 -10.96 -26.72
C GLN A 194 21.41 -10.56 -25.81
N PHE A 195 21.69 -10.05 -24.61
CA PHE A 195 20.65 -9.54 -23.72
C PHE A 195 19.93 -8.32 -24.32
N ARG A 196 20.63 -7.43 -25.02
CA ARG A 196 20.06 -6.27 -25.73
C ARG A 196 19.28 -6.64 -26.99
N GLU A 197 19.44 -7.85 -27.49
CA GLU A 197 18.66 -8.37 -28.63
C GLU A 197 17.38 -9.09 -28.18
N LEU A 198 17.29 -9.52 -26.92
CA LEU A 198 16.08 -10.13 -26.38
C LEU A 198 14.87 -9.20 -26.51
N SER A 199 13.69 -9.78 -26.72
CA SER A 199 12.44 -9.02 -26.64
C SER A 199 12.25 -8.42 -25.24
N PRO A 200 11.53 -7.29 -25.11
CA PRO A 200 11.14 -6.75 -23.81
C PRO A 200 10.48 -7.78 -22.88
N GLU A 201 9.66 -8.67 -23.45
CA GLU A 201 8.94 -9.73 -22.76
C GLU A 201 9.90 -10.80 -22.21
N ASP A 202 10.89 -11.22 -22.98
CA ASP A 202 11.87 -12.23 -22.54
C ASP A 202 12.75 -11.69 -21.41
N ARG A 203 13.16 -10.41 -21.49
CA ARG A 203 13.90 -9.75 -20.41
C ARG A 203 13.06 -9.69 -19.13
N LEU A 204 11.79 -9.28 -19.26
CA LEU A 204 10.85 -9.26 -18.14
C LEU A 204 10.75 -10.62 -17.45
N GLN A 205 10.65 -11.71 -18.21
CA GLN A 205 10.56 -13.07 -17.66
C GLN A 205 11.79 -13.46 -16.84
N ILE A 206 13.00 -13.07 -17.27
CA ILE A 206 14.24 -13.31 -16.50
C ILE A 206 14.12 -12.64 -15.12
N PHE A 207 13.77 -11.35 -15.07
CA PHE A 207 13.64 -10.65 -13.79
C PHE A 207 12.48 -11.18 -12.94
N ASP A 208 11.35 -11.54 -13.54
CA ASP A 208 10.20 -12.11 -12.82
C ASP A 208 10.53 -13.48 -12.20
N ARG A 209 11.32 -14.32 -12.89
CA ARG A 209 11.83 -15.58 -12.31
C ARG A 209 12.70 -15.33 -11.08
N ASN A 210 13.57 -14.31 -11.14
CA ASN A 210 14.41 -13.91 -10.01
C ASN A 210 13.59 -13.39 -8.83
N ILE A 211 12.55 -12.60 -9.09
CA ILE A 211 11.58 -12.17 -8.07
C ILE A 211 10.95 -13.42 -7.45
N ALA A 212 10.32 -14.28 -8.25
CA ALA A 212 9.61 -15.47 -7.77
C ALA A 212 10.50 -16.39 -6.92
N SER A 213 11.77 -16.57 -7.31
CA SER A 213 12.75 -17.34 -6.54
C SER A 213 12.95 -16.76 -5.15
N VAL A 214 13.28 -15.47 -5.04
CA VAL A 214 13.49 -14.82 -3.74
C VAL A 214 12.19 -14.81 -2.91
N GLU A 215 11.05 -14.60 -3.56
CA GLU A 215 9.75 -14.63 -2.91
C GLU A 215 9.40 -15.99 -2.33
N SER A 216 9.70 -17.07 -3.05
CA SER A 216 9.40 -18.44 -2.59
C SER A 216 10.07 -18.76 -1.25
N GLU A 217 11.28 -18.24 -1.02
CA GLU A 217 12.10 -18.48 0.17
C GLU A 217 11.80 -17.50 1.31
N ARG A 218 11.54 -16.23 0.99
CA ARG A 218 11.57 -15.12 1.96
C ARG A 218 10.19 -14.59 2.31
N CYS A 219 9.22 -14.81 1.46
CA CYS A 219 7.89 -14.25 1.61
C CYS A 219 7.26 -14.73 2.93
N GLY A 220 6.92 -13.79 3.80
CA GLY A 220 6.19 -14.07 5.03
C GLY A 220 7.00 -14.68 6.19
N LEU A 221 8.34 -14.73 6.10
CA LEU A 221 9.20 -15.27 7.18
C LEU A 221 9.06 -14.55 8.53
N LYS A 222 8.68 -13.27 8.50
CA LYS A 222 8.52 -12.42 9.68
C LYS A 222 7.06 -12.05 9.97
N ARG A 223 6.08 -12.76 9.40
CA ARG A 223 4.65 -12.52 9.69
C ARG A 223 4.33 -12.50 11.19
N HIS A 224 5.04 -13.29 11.99
CA HIS A 224 4.91 -13.33 13.46
C HIS A 224 5.22 -11.98 14.16
N LEU A 225 5.96 -11.08 13.49
CA LEU A 225 6.26 -9.72 13.96
C LEU A 225 5.19 -8.70 13.56
N ARG A 226 4.22 -9.06 12.71
CA ARG A 226 3.21 -8.13 12.22
C ARG A 226 2.25 -7.71 13.33
N ARG A 227 1.96 -6.41 13.37
CA ARG A 227 1.07 -5.76 14.35
C ARG A 227 0.16 -4.77 13.64
N CYS A 228 -1.11 -4.71 14.04
CA CYS A 228 -2.04 -3.66 13.60
C CYS A 228 -1.67 -2.31 14.22
N ASN A 229 -2.23 -1.23 13.67
CA ASN A 229 -1.93 0.14 14.11
C ASN A 229 -2.29 0.36 15.58
N GLU A 230 -3.38 -0.26 16.08
CA GLU A 230 -3.75 -0.17 17.49
C GLU A 230 -2.75 -0.88 18.42
N CYS A 231 -2.31 -2.10 18.08
CA CYS A 231 -1.26 -2.76 18.87
C CYS A 231 0.06 -2.00 18.84
N LYS A 232 0.39 -1.35 17.71
CA LYS A 232 1.57 -0.48 17.62
C LYS A 232 1.39 0.76 18.51
N TYR A 233 0.20 1.35 18.55
CA TYR A 233 -0.11 2.50 19.40
C TYR A 233 0.05 2.17 20.88
N GLN A 234 -0.66 1.14 21.35
CA GLN A 234 -0.62 0.69 22.74
C GLN A 234 0.78 0.27 23.17
N GLY A 235 1.56 -0.32 22.26
CA GLY A 235 2.95 -0.69 22.50
C GLY A 235 3.97 0.44 22.35
N ASN A 236 3.54 1.70 22.12
CA ASN A 236 4.40 2.84 21.83
C ASN A 236 5.40 2.60 20.66
N GLN A 237 4.98 1.78 19.69
CA GLN A 237 5.74 1.38 18.49
C GLN A 237 5.36 2.20 17.25
N ILE A 238 4.48 3.19 17.41
CA ILE A 238 4.19 4.15 16.36
C ILE A 238 5.42 5.02 16.17
N ARG A 239 6.10 4.82 15.04
CA ARG A 239 7.25 5.64 14.66
C ARG A 239 6.82 7.10 14.67
N ARG A 240 7.48 7.90 15.52
CA ARG A 240 7.43 9.36 15.45
C ARG A 240 8.09 9.77 14.13
N GLU A 241 7.34 9.86 13.03
CA GLU A 241 7.91 10.20 11.72
C GLU A 241 8.75 11.49 11.82
N THR A 242 10.03 11.40 11.47
CA THR A 242 11.06 12.43 11.70
C THR A 242 10.84 13.74 10.95
N ALA A 243 9.89 13.79 10.01
CA ALA A 243 9.57 14.95 9.19
C ALA A 243 8.23 15.61 9.54
N GLY A 244 7.76 15.43 10.77
CA GLY A 244 6.55 16.11 11.23
C GLY A 244 5.25 15.56 10.65
N ARG A 245 5.15 14.27 10.33
CA ARG A 245 3.94 13.66 9.74
C ARG A 245 3.20 12.67 10.66
N GLY A 246 3.63 12.60 11.92
CA GLY A 246 3.21 11.56 12.87
C GLY A 246 1.97 11.89 13.71
N GLY A 247 1.34 13.06 13.55
CA GLY A 247 0.30 13.52 14.46
C GLY A 247 0.85 13.89 15.85
N ILE A 248 -0.06 13.98 16.81
CA ILE A 248 0.21 14.14 18.25
C ILE A 248 -0.17 12.85 19.00
N PRO A 249 0.25 12.62 20.25
CA PRO A 249 -0.04 11.38 20.98
C PRO A 249 -1.53 11.01 21.09
N ILE A 250 -2.41 12.01 21.17
CA ILE A 250 -3.88 11.82 21.24
C ILE A 250 -4.47 11.47 19.87
N VAL A 251 -3.93 12.06 18.80
CA VAL A 251 -4.32 11.82 17.41
C VAL A 251 -3.09 11.38 16.60
N PRO A 252 -2.59 10.15 16.84
CA PRO A 252 -1.44 9.64 16.11
C PRO A 252 -1.82 9.44 14.64
N ILE A 253 -0.92 9.84 13.76
CA ILE A 253 -1.07 9.70 12.31
C ILE A 253 0.06 8.81 11.81
N GLN A 254 -0.28 7.78 11.04
CA GLN A 254 0.68 6.86 10.44
C GLN A 254 0.49 6.79 8.94
N THR A 255 1.61 6.69 8.23
CA THR A 255 1.61 6.24 6.84
C THR A 255 0.84 4.92 6.69
N SER A 256 0.01 4.86 5.66
CA SER A 256 -0.82 3.70 5.32
C SER A 256 -0.39 3.13 3.97
N ARG A 257 -1.16 3.39 2.92
CA ARG A 257 -0.91 2.91 1.56
C ARG A 257 -0.49 4.04 0.64
N LYS A 258 0.14 3.68 -0.46
CA LYS A 258 0.25 4.55 -1.63
C LYS A 258 -0.96 4.33 -2.53
N MET A 259 -1.40 5.38 -3.19
CA MET A 259 -2.45 5.36 -4.19
C MET A 259 -1.93 6.13 -5.41
N ARG A 260 -2.13 5.58 -6.61
CA ARG A 260 -1.80 6.30 -7.84
C ARG A 260 -2.46 7.67 -7.81
N ARG A 261 -1.74 8.69 -8.27
CA ARG A 261 -2.15 10.09 -8.09
C ARG A 261 -3.47 10.38 -8.84
N THR A 262 -4.61 10.26 -8.15
CA THR A 262 -5.91 10.76 -8.62
C THR A 262 -6.06 12.24 -8.27
N PRO A 263 -7.00 12.98 -8.91
CA PRO A 263 -7.35 14.32 -8.46
C PRO A 263 -7.69 14.33 -6.97
N MET A 264 -7.39 15.43 -6.27
CA MET A 264 -7.59 15.47 -4.81
C MET A 264 -9.05 15.26 -4.41
N LEU A 265 -9.99 15.65 -5.27
CA LEU A 265 -11.42 15.40 -5.08
C LEU A 265 -11.72 13.91 -4.86
N TYR A 266 -11.14 13.03 -5.70
CA TYR A 266 -11.26 11.58 -5.61
C TYR A 266 -10.70 11.00 -4.30
N ARG A 267 -9.66 11.63 -3.73
CA ARG A 267 -9.03 11.16 -2.49
C ARG A 267 -9.96 11.31 -1.29
N PHE A 268 -10.64 12.46 -1.18
CA PHE A 268 -11.49 12.79 -0.04
C PHE A 268 -12.94 12.32 -0.22
N PHE A 269 -13.42 12.32 -1.47
CA PHE A 269 -14.77 11.92 -1.84
C PHE A 269 -14.72 10.82 -2.90
N PRO A 270 -14.34 9.58 -2.52
CA PRO A 270 -14.34 8.47 -3.45
C PRO A 270 -15.77 8.24 -3.98
N ASN A 271 -15.88 7.90 -5.27
CA ASN A 271 -17.16 7.60 -5.92
C ASN A 271 -18.17 8.75 -5.94
N TYR A 272 -17.73 10.02 -5.82
CA TYR A 272 -18.66 11.16 -5.88
C TYR A 272 -19.47 11.21 -7.19
N TRP A 273 -18.94 10.66 -8.28
CA TRP A 273 -19.62 10.53 -9.57
C TRP A 273 -20.80 9.57 -9.56
N ALA A 274 -20.89 8.64 -8.60
CA ALA A 274 -22.00 7.70 -8.52
C ALA A 274 -23.35 8.40 -8.30
N GLY A 275 -23.33 9.61 -7.74
CA GLY A 275 -24.51 10.46 -7.58
C GLY A 275 -24.73 11.48 -8.71
N LEU A 276 -23.84 11.55 -9.71
CA LEU A 276 -24.00 12.47 -10.84
C LEU A 276 -24.91 11.86 -11.91
N ARG A 277 -25.82 12.67 -12.48
CA ARG A 277 -26.74 12.22 -13.55
C ARG A 277 -26.04 11.60 -14.75
N ASN A 278 -24.86 12.12 -15.09
CA ASN A 278 -24.08 11.68 -16.24
C ASN A 278 -23.07 10.58 -15.88
N GLY A 279 -23.10 10.07 -14.64
CA GLY A 279 -22.18 9.06 -14.15
C GLY A 279 -20.72 9.54 -14.13
N ARG A 280 -19.79 8.58 -14.27
CA ARG A 280 -18.35 8.86 -14.35
C ARG A 280 -18.01 9.42 -15.74
N PRO A 281 -17.26 10.54 -15.85
CA PRO A 281 -16.79 11.04 -17.14
C PRO A 281 -15.98 9.97 -17.89
N PRO A 282 -16.27 9.69 -19.19
CA PRO A 282 -15.53 8.70 -19.98
C PRO A 282 -14.03 9.04 -20.13
N THR A 283 -13.67 10.31 -20.01
CA THR A 283 -12.33 10.85 -20.25
C THR A 283 -11.40 10.83 -19.04
N ASP A 284 -11.89 10.50 -17.84
CA ASP A 284 -11.05 10.40 -16.63
C ASP A 284 -10.07 9.21 -16.67
N GLU A 285 -10.30 8.22 -17.55
CA GLU A 285 -9.36 7.10 -17.75
C GLU A 285 -8.30 7.36 -18.83
N LEU A 286 -8.50 8.32 -19.73
CA LEU A 286 -7.78 8.35 -21.03
C LEU A 286 -6.78 9.49 -21.24
N ARG A 287 -6.73 10.54 -20.42
CA ARG A 287 -5.82 11.68 -20.73
C ARG A 287 -4.88 12.15 -19.62
N LEU A 288 -5.19 11.90 -18.35
CA LEU A 288 -4.24 12.13 -17.25
C LEU A 288 -3.43 10.87 -16.90
N GLU A 289 -3.77 9.68 -17.38
CA GLU A 289 -3.03 8.46 -17.03
C GLU A 289 -1.74 8.25 -17.87
N GLU A 290 -1.71 8.75 -19.11
CA GLU A 290 -0.61 8.52 -20.07
C GLU A 290 0.34 9.71 -20.21
N ALA A 291 -0.16 10.94 -20.35
CA ALA A 291 0.69 12.15 -20.46
C ALA A 291 1.46 12.48 -19.17
N VAL A 292 1.04 11.91 -18.03
CA VAL A 292 1.50 12.24 -16.67
C VAL A 292 2.44 11.17 -16.11
N ARG A 293 2.65 10.05 -16.84
CA ARG A 293 3.61 8.98 -16.45
C ARG A 293 5.01 9.52 -16.17
N VAL A 294 5.38 10.67 -16.75
CA VAL A 294 6.76 11.19 -16.73
C VAL A 294 7.12 12.00 -15.47
N PHE A 295 6.15 12.56 -14.70
CA PHE A 295 6.50 13.55 -13.67
C PHE A 295 5.80 13.46 -12.30
N TYR A 296 4.85 12.56 -12.05
CA TYR A 296 4.03 12.66 -10.84
C TYR A 296 4.00 11.40 -9.95
N ASN A 297 4.61 11.54 -8.77
CA ASN A 297 4.68 10.58 -7.65
C ASN A 297 3.30 10.11 -7.11
N ASP A 298 3.23 8.88 -6.59
CA ASP A 298 2.08 8.31 -5.86
C ASP A 298 1.66 9.15 -4.63
N TRP A 299 0.35 9.23 -4.36
CA TRP A 299 -0.17 9.75 -3.09
C TRP A 299 0.09 8.76 -1.96
N THR A 300 0.81 9.18 -0.92
CA THR A 300 0.81 8.44 0.34
C THR A 300 -0.43 8.82 1.16
N LEU A 301 -1.30 7.84 1.42
CA LEU A 301 -2.43 7.95 2.33
C LEU A 301 -1.97 7.68 3.76
N HIS A 302 -2.70 8.25 4.72
CA HIS A 302 -2.39 8.17 6.14
C HIS A 302 -3.65 7.73 6.91
N MET A 303 -3.44 6.97 7.98
CA MET A 303 -4.47 6.66 8.98
C MET A 303 -4.26 7.52 10.21
N ALA A 304 -5.35 8.00 10.81
CA ALA A 304 -5.36 8.65 12.12
C ALA A 304 -6.23 7.85 13.09
N ARG A 305 -5.82 7.78 14.37
CA ARG A 305 -6.68 7.27 15.44
C ARG A 305 -7.60 8.39 15.90
N CYS A 306 -8.92 8.16 15.85
CA CYS A 306 -9.88 9.13 16.35
C CYS A 306 -9.86 9.15 17.90
N PRO A 307 -9.72 10.30 18.56
CA PRO A 307 -9.74 10.36 20.03
C PRO A 307 -11.13 10.14 20.62
N GLY A 308 -12.21 10.32 19.84
CA GLY A 308 -13.58 10.13 20.32
C GLY A 308 -14.08 8.67 20.28
N CYS A 309 -13.65 7.88 19.29
CA CYS A 309 -14.10 6.48 19.14
C CYS A 309 -12.97 5.46 19.09
N GLU A 310 -11.72 5.93 19.20
CA GLU A 310 -10.52 5.10 19.23
C GLU A 310 -10.25 4.27 17.97
N ARG A 311 -11.04 4.47 16.91
CA ARG A 311 -10.89 3.76 15.65
C ARG A 311 -9.84 4.43 14.77
N TRP A 312 -9.03 3.60 14.13
CA TRP A 312 -8.15 3.99 13.04
C TRP A 312 -8.95 4.19 11.76
N GLN A 313 -8.88 5.39 11.20
CA GLN A 313 -9.56 5.74 9.94
C GLN A 313 -8.60 6.52 9.06
N GLU A 314 -8.83 6.49 7.74
CA GLU A 314 -8.06 7.33 6.84
C GLU A 314 -8.24 8.80 7.19
N VAL A 315 -7.20 9.61 7.01
CA VAL A 315 -7.24 11.06 7.30
C VAL A 315 -8.39 11.77 6.57
N ARG A 316 -8.88 11.25 5.44
CA ARG A 316 -10.09 11.79 4.76
C ARG A 316 -11.37 11.75 5.60
N ALA A 317 -11.46 10.82 6.55
CA ALA A 317 -12.58 10.74 7.49
C ALA A 317 -12.52 11.86 8.55
N PHE A 318 -11.47 12.66 8.51
CA PHE A 318 -11.23 13.81 9.36
C PHE A 318 -11.19 15.04 8.45
N ARG A 319 -11.73 16.17 8.92
CA ARG A 319 -11.82 17.42 8.15
C ARG A 319 -10.48 18.17 8.12
N ILE A 320 -9.39 17.47 7.77
CA ILE A 320 -8.03 18.00 7.77
C ILE A 320 -7.55 18.24 6.34
N GLY A 321 -6.91 19.40 6.14
CA GLY A 321 -6.61 20.02 4.86
C GLY A 321 -5.84 19.23 3.80
N VAL A 322 -5.89 19.75 2.57
CA VAL A 322 -5.52 19.06 1.33
C VAL A 322 -4.03 19.07 0.97
N GLY A 323 -3.28 20.07 1.45
CA GLY A 323 -1.85 20.24 1.16
C GLY A 323 -0.92 19.55 2.16
N ILE A 324 -1.46 18.84 3.14
CA ILE A 324 -0.72 18.52 4.34
C ILE A 324 0.05 17.22 4.13
N GLN A 325 1.35 17.38 3.87
CA GLN A 325 2.33 16.31 4.01
C GLN A 325 3.05 16.36 5.36
N ARG A 326 2.71 17.31 6.26
CA ARG A 326 3.29 17.49 7.59
C ARG A 326 2.19 17.70 8.65
N TRP A 327 1.87 16.63 9.36
CA TRP A 327 0.90 16.53 10.46
C TRP A 327 1.53 16.69 11.87
N ARG A 328 2.38 17.69 12.09
CA ARG A 328 2.86 18.07 13.43
C ARG A 328 2.72 19.58 13.59
N PRO A 329 2.52 20.07 14.82
CA PRO A 329 2.71 21.48 15.12
C PRO A 329 4.14 21.88 14.74
N ALA A 330 4.27 22.80 13.79
CA ALA A 330 5.53 23.41 13.40
C ALA A 330 5.27 24.91 13.19
N PRO A 331 6.06 25.81 13.81
CA PRO A 331 5.91 27.25 13.58
C PRO A 331 5.98 27.57 12.08
N GLY A 332 5.00 28.31 11.57
CA GLY A 332 4.96 28.79 10.18
C GLY A 332 4.43 27.80 9.14
N PHE A 333 3.88 26.63 9.52
CA PHE A 333 3.28 25.71 8.54
C PHE A 333 1.77 25.95 8.38
N ILE A 334 1.39 26.38 7.18
CA ILE A 334 0.03 26.72 6.79
C ILE A 334 -0.65 25.52 6.14
N ALA A 335 -1.72 25.01 6.75
CA ALA A 335 -2.61 24.05 6.11
C ALA A 335 -3.80 24.75 5.47
N GLY A 336 -4.12 24.44 4.21
CA GLY A 336 -5.42 24.82 3.64
C GLY A 336 -6.54 24.02 4.31
N GLY A 337 -7.24 24.60 5.28
CA GLY A 337 -8.24 23.92 6.10
C GLY A 337 -9.53 23.58 5.34
N ALA A 338 -10.48 22.92 6.02
CA ALA A 338 -11.83 22.66 5.50
C ALA A 338 -12.74 23.92 5.46
N HIS A 339 -12.21 25.11 5.78
CA HIS A 339 -12.97 26.37 5.85
C HIS A 339 -12.36 27.51 5.02
N GLY A 340 -11.41 27.22 4.13
CA GLY A 340 -10.74 28.26 3.30
C GLY A 340 -9.65 29.01 4.05
N GLU A 341 -9.58 28.87 5.37
CA GLU A 341 -8.54 29.47 6.19
C GLU A 341 -7.25 28.65 6.14
N THR A 342 -6.14 29.38 6.10
CA THR A 342 -4.81 28.90 6.45
C THR A 342 -4.80 28.56 7.93
N VAL A 343 -5.15 27.33 8.27
CA VAL A 343 -5.20 26.90 9.67
C VAL A 343 -3.78 26.53 10.10
N ASN A 344 -3.26 27.25 11.09
CA ASN A 344 -2.06 26.83 11.79
C ASN A 344 -2.37 25.51 12.50
N ILE A 345 -1.63 24.44 12.18
CA ILE A 345 -1.78 23.16 12.86
C ILE A 345 -1.22 23.32 14.27
N THR A 346 -2.07 23.64 15.24
CA THR A 346 -1.73 23.66 16.66
C THR A 346 -2.06 22.30 17.30
N GLU A 347 -1.49 22.04 18.47
CA GLU A 347 -1.87 20.87 19.27
C GLU A 347 -3.36 20.93 19.63
N ALA A 348 -3.87 22.10 20.02
CA ALA A 348 -5.30 22.31 20.27
C ALA A 348 -6.20 22.01 19.06
N PHE A 349 -5.77 22.35 17.84
CA PHE A 349 -6.50 21.98 16.63
C PHE A 349 -6.55 20.46 16.44
N LEU A 350 -5.40 19.78 16.58
CA LEU A 350 -5.33 18.33 16.46
C LEU A 350 -6.12 17.61 17.57
N ASP A 351 -6.10 18.13 18.80
CA ASP A 351 -6.89 17.63 19.93
C ASP A 351 -8.40 17.74 19.69
N GLY A 352 -8.85 18.76 18.97
CA GLY A 352 -10.24 18.97 18.60
C GLY A 352 -10.70 18.10 17.42
N ILE A 353 -9.79 17.44 16.69
CA ILE A 353 -10.15 16.68 15.50
C ILE A 353 -10.90 15.41 15.85
N ARG A 354 -12.00 15.18 15.13
CA ARG A 354 -12.87 14.01 15.27
C ARG A 354 -13.17 13.42 13.90
N CYS A 355 -13.30 12.11 13.81
CA CYS A 355 -13.79 11.47 12.58
C CYS A 355 -15.22 11.94 12.26
N ASN A 356 -15.67 11.77 11.02
CA ASN A 356 -17.00 12.19 10.58
C ASN A 356 -18.12 11.66 11.48
N ALA A 357 -18.07 10.39 11.90
CA ALA A 357 -19.07 9.81 12.79
C ALA A 357 -19.10 10.50 14.17
N CYS A 358 -17.94 10.68 14.82
CA CYS A 358 -17.86 11.36 16.11
C CYS A 358 -18.23 12.84 16.03
N PHE A 359 -17.92 13.49 14.91
CA PHE A 359 -18.32 14.88 14.70
C PHE A 359 -19.83 15.01 14.53
N ALA A 360 -20.46 14.18 13.70
CA ALA A 360 -21.91 14.18 13.56
C ALA A 360 -22.62 13.86 14.88
N GLN A 361 -22.01 13.03 15.74
CA GLN A 361 -22.54 12.76 17.07
C GLN A 361 -22.46 13.97 18.01
N ALA A 362 -21.39 14.76 17.91
CA ALA A 362 -21.18 15.93 18.77
C ALA A 362 -21.91 17.20 18.28
N HIS A 363 -22.04 17.35 16.96
CA HIS A 363 -22.47 18.60 16.30
C HIS A 363 -23.73 18.44 15.43
N GLY A 364 -24.21 17.20 15.27
CA GLY A 364 -25.32 16.90 14.37
C GLY A 364 -24.90 16.63 12.93
N ARG A 365 -25.80 15.98 12.18
CA ARG A 365 -25.56 15.59 10.78
C ARG A 365 -25.58 16.80 9.83
N GLU A 366 -26.36 17.83 10.14
CA GLU A 366 -26.48 19.04 9.32
C GLU A 366 -25.15 19.82 9.31
N GLU A 367 -24.53 20.00 10.47
CA GLU A 367 -23.23 20.67 10.57
C GLU A 367 -22.13 19.87 9.84
N LEU A 368 -22.17 18.53 9.94
CA LEU A 368 -21.27 17.68 9.16
C LEU A 368 -21.49 17.86 7.65
N ALA A 369 -22.74 17.89 7.20
CA ALA A 369 -23.09 18.05 5.79
C ALA A 369 -22.62 19.41 5.25
N ALA A 370 -22.79 20.48 6.02
CA ALA A 370 -22.30 21.82 5.66
C ALA A 370 -20.76 21.84 5.52
N ALA A 371 -20.05 21.25 6.49
CA ALA A 371 -18.59 21.17 6.46
C ALA A 371 -18.07 20.34 5.27
N LEU A 372 -18.67 19.18 5.01
CA LEU A 372 -18.29 18.32 3.88
C LEU A 372 -18.63 18.97 2.53
N SER A 373 -19.75 19.67 2.40
CA SER A 373 -20.15 20.36 1.17
C SER A 373 -19.20 21.51 0.85
N SER A 374 -18.88 22.36 1.84
CA SER A 374 -17.89 23.43 1.70
C SER A 374 -16.51 22.89 1.28
N TRP A 375 -16.13 21.73 1.81
CA TRP A 375 -14.90 21.06 1.41
C TRP A 375 -14.97 20.52 -0.02
N PHE A 376 -16.05 19.85 -0.38
CA PHE A 376 -16.28 19.32 -1.72
C PHE A 376 -16.18 20.41 -2.79
N PHE A 377 -16.92 21.51 -2.63
CA PHE A 377 -16.91 22.61 -3.61
C PHE A 377 -15.54 23.25 -3.78
N ARG A 378 -14.75 23.37 -2.71
CA ARG A 378 -13.37 23.89 -2.83
C ARG A 378 -12.43 22.94 -3.54
N LEU A 379 -12.56 21.63 -3.31
CA LEU A 379 -11.80 20.64 -4.07
C LEU A 379 -12.20 20.61 -5.54
N LEU A 380 -13.49 20.79 -5.83
CA LEU A 380 -14.02 20.88 -7.18
C LEU A 380 -13.48 22.13 -7.91
N ALA A 381 -13.56 23.30 -7.29
CA ALA A 381 -13.02 24.54 -7.86
C ALA A 381 -11.52 24.44 -8.13
N LYS A 382 -10.75 23.86 -7.19
CA LYS A 382 -9.31 23.63 -7.39
C LYS A 382 -9.05 22.66 -8.54
N HIS A 383 -9.82 21.57 -8.64
CA HIS A 383 -9.65 20.61 -9.72
C HIS A 383 -9.96 21.24 -11.08
N GLN A 384 -11.02 22.06 -11.17
CA GLN A 384 -11.34 22.83 -12.36
C GLN A 384 -10.19 23.78 -12.75
N SER A 385 -9.64 24.56 -11.82
CA SER A 385 -8.50 25.45 -12.12
C SER A 385 -7.24 24.69 -12.54
N GLU A 386 -6.99 23.49 -11.99
CA GLU A 386 -5.89 22.62 -12.41
C GLU A 386 -6.09 22.15 -13.87
N LEU A 387 -7.30 21.71 -14.22
CA LEU A 387 -7.64 21.30 -15.58
C LEU A 387 -7.55 22.46 -16.59
N GLU A 388 -8.05 23.64 -16.23
CA GLU A 388 -7.98 24.84 -17.07
C GLU A 388 -6.51 25.23 -17.32
N ARG A 389 -5.67 25.23 -16.29
CA ARG A 389 -4.24 25.53 -16.43
C ARG A 389 -3.53 24.50 -17.30
N ASP A 390 -3.78 23.21 -17.07
CA ASP A 390 -3.12 22.14 -17.79
C ASP A 390 -3.56 22.11 -19.27
N ALA A 391 -4.84 22.42 -19.55
CA ALA A 391 -5.33 22.63 -20.90
C ALA A 391 -4.66 23.84 -21.58
N LEU A 392 -4.62 25.00 -20.93
CA LEU A 392 -3.97 26.20 -21.46
C LEU A 392 -2.47 25.97 -21.75
N TRP A 393 -1.77 25.28 -20.85
CA TRP A 393 -0.36 24.94 -21.05
C TRP A 393 -0.17 23.96 -22.20
N GLY A 394 -1.00 22.91 -22.27
CA GLY A 394 -0.96 21.92 -23.34
C GLY A 394 -1.20 22.53 -24.71
N TRP A 395 -2.22 23.37 -24.85
CA TRP A 395 -2.50 24.10 -26.09
C TRP A 395 -1.40 25.08 -26.45
N GLY A 396 -0.83 25.78 -25.47
CA GLY A 396 0.34 26.64 -25.69
C GLY A 396 1.54 25.86 -26.24
N LYS A 397 1.81 24.67 -25.72
CA LYS A 397 2.90 23.81 -26.23
C LYS A 397 2.64 23.26 -27.62
N ILE A 398 1.41 22.90 -27.94
CA ILE A 398 1.04 22.48 -29.30
C ILE A 398 1.24 23.64 -30.28
N ALA A 399 0.88 24.87 -29.89
CA ALA A 399 1.12 26.07 -30.71
C ALA A 399 2.62 26.35 -30.93
N GLU A 400 3.47 26.20 -29.90
CA GLU A 400 4.93 26.31 -30.05
C GLU A 400 5.52 25.24 -30.98
N LEU A 401 4.98 24.03 -30.94
CA LEU A 401 5.45 22.90 -31.76
C LEU A 401 4.86 22.88 -33.17
N LEU A 402 3.84 23.68 -33.46
CA LEU A 402 3.14 23.74 -34.74
C LEU A 402 4.10 23.80 -35.96
N PRO A 403 5.20 24.59 -35.96
CA PRO A 403 6.14 24.63 -37.08
C PRO A 403 6.88 23.31 -37.34
N SER A 404 6.91 22.41 -36.34
CA SER A 404 7.57 21.10 -36.41
C SER A 404 6.64 19.99 -36.94
N PHE A 405 5.34 20.27 -37.12
CA PHE A 405 4.41 19.31 -37.72
C PHE A 405 4.56 19.29 -39.25
N PRO A 406 4.28 18.16 -39.92
CA PRO A 406 4.22 18.10 -41.38
C PRO A 406 3.27 19.15 -41.96
N SER A 407 3.66 19.82 -43.04
CA SER A 407 2.91 20.93 -43.66
C SER A 407 1.47 20.59 -44.00
N GLU A 408 1.19 19.33 -44.37
CA GLU A 408 -0.15 18.81 -44.66
C GLU A 408 -1.07 18.75 -43.42
N THR A 409 -0.48 18.67 -42.22
CA THR A 409 -1.22 18.55 -40.94
C THR A 409 -1.37 19.88 -40.20
N GLN A 410 -0.53 20.87 -40.50
CA GLN A 410 -0.54 22.18 -39.83
C GLN A 410 -1.92 22.88 -39.89
N PRO A 411 -2.64 22.94 -41.03
CA PRO A 411 -3.94 23.59 -41.10
C PRO A 411 -5.01 22.95 -40.20
N ALA A 412 -4.97 21.62 -40.04
CA ALA A 412 -5.88 20.90 -39.16
C ALA A 412 -5.58 21.20 -37.69
N VAL A 413 -4.30 21.26 -37.31
CA VAL A 413 -3.88 21.60 -35.94
C VAL A 413 -4.18 23.08 -35.61
N GLU A 414 -3.98 23.99 -36.56
CA GLU A 414 -4.35 25.42 -36.42
C GLU A 414 -5.85 25.60 -36.20
N SER A 415 -6.69 24.88 -36.95
CA SER A 415 -8.14 24.90 -36.76
C SER A 415 -8.52 24.43 -35.36
N ILE A 416 -7.93 23.34 -34.87
CA ILE A 416 -8.15 22.82 -33.51
C ILE A 416 -7.70 23.84 -32.45
N LEU A 417 -6.53 24.46 -32.62
CA LEU A 417 -6.03 25.49 -31.69
C LEU A 417 -6.94 26.72 -31.65
N TRP A 418 -7.47 27.14 -32.80
CA TRP A 418 -8.43 28.24 -32.89
C TRP A 418 -9.72 27.93 -32.13
N PHE A 419 -10.33 26.76 -32.37
CA PHE A 419 -11.52 26.32 -31.64
C PHE A 419 -11.29 26.22 -30.12
N ALA A 420 -10.15 25.66 -29.70
CA ALA A 420 -9.78 25.59 -28.29
C ALA A 420 -9.59 26.97 -27.65
N SER A 421 -9.07 27.95 -28.40
CA SER A 421 -8.92 29.34 -27.93
C SER A 421 -10.27 30.06 -27.75
N VAL A 422 -11.26 29.75 -28.60
CA VAL A 422 -12.61 30.35 -28.53
C VAL A 422 -13.43 29.72 -27.40
N GLU A 423 -13.38 28.39 -27.23
CA GLU A 423 -14.07 27.72 -26.12
C GLU A 423 -13.47 28.06 -24.75
N SER A 424 -12.14 28.18 -24.64
CA SER A 424 -11.47 28.57 -23.38
C SER A 424 -11.80 30.00 -22.93
N GLN A 425 -12.25 30.88 -23.84
CA GLN A 425 -12.83 32.18 -23.48
C GLN A 425 -14.25 32.04 -22.90
N GLY A 426 -15.02 31.03 -23.31
CA GLY A 426 -16.33 30.69 -22.73
C GLY A 426 -16.27 30.11 -21.31
N TYR A 427 -15.15 29.49 -20.92
CA TYR A 427 -14.94 28.98 -19.55
C TYR A 427 -14.75 30.08 -18.49
N LYS A 428 -14.45 31.32 -18.90
CA LYS A 428 -14.38 32.48 -17.98
C LYS A 428 -15.76 32.95 -17.47
N MET A 429 -16.85 32.31 -17.89
CA MET A 429 -18.22 32.81 -17.70
C MET A 429 -19.13 32.03 -16.74
N PHE A 430 -18.61 31.10 -15.94
CA PHE A 430 -19.37 30.58 -14.80
C PHE A 430 -19.04 31.39 -13.54
N PRO A 431 -19.90 32.33 -13.08
CA PRO A 431 -19.76 32.88 -11.74
C PRO A 431 -19.88 31.72 -10.74
N PRO A 432 -19.18 31.79 -9.58
CA PRO A 432 -19.35 30.81 -8.54
C PRO A 432 -20.83 30.77 -8.17
N ALA A 433 -21.48 29.61 -8.34
CA ALA A 433 -22.81 29.36 -7.85
C ALA A 433 -22.76 29.29 -6.31
N ALA A 434 -22.65 30.47 -5.69
CA ALA A 434 -22.88 30.72 -4.28
C ALA A 434 -24.03 31.71 -4.19
N SER A 435 -25.25 31.21 -4.34
CA SER A 435 -26.47 31.74 -3.71
C SER A 435 -27.69 30.97 -4.22
N LYS A 436 -28.33 30.25 -3.29
CA LYS A 436 -29.59 29.48 -3.34
C LYS A 436 -29.41 27.96 -3.26
N LEU A 437 -29.06 27.49 -2.06
CA LEU A 437 -29.93 26.70 -1.18
C LEU A 437 -29.30 26.59 0.20
#